data_AF-T1BCN7-F1
#
_entry.id   AF-T1BCN7-F1
#
_cell.length_a   1.000
_cell.length_b   1.000
_cell.length_c   1.000
_cell.angle_alpha   90.00
_cell.angle_beta   90.00
_cell.angle_gamma   90.00
#
_symmetry.space_group_name_H-M   'P 1'
#
loop_
_entity.id
_entity.type
_entity.pdbx_description
1 polymer ?
#
loop_
_entity_poly.entity_id
_entity_poly.type
_entity_poly.pdbx_seq_one_letter_code
_entity_poly.pdbx_strand_id
1 'polypeptide(L)' 'MARARRYEVLARQEAEWVALAHHQDDQAETVLLQLLRGAGLPGLQAMPAQRLLAPEGPCLVRPLLGVSRAVLHRYAVA' A
#
# COMPACT_ATOMS: atom_id res chain seq x y z
N MET A 1 7.44 9.03 9.82
CA MET A 1 6.41 9.66 10.67
C MET A 1 5.08 9.87 9.92
N ALA A 2 5.06 10.47 8.72
CA ALA A 2 3.81 10.73 7.98
C ALA A 2 2.93 9.48 7.70
N ARG A 3 3.52 8.35 7.28
CA ARG A 3 2.78 7.12 6.98
C ARG A 3 2.07 6.52 8.19
N ALA A 4 2.71 6.53 9.36
CA ALA A 4 2.13 6.03 10.61
C ALA A 4 0.91 6.87 11.01
N ARG A 5 1.06 8.20 11.02
CA ARG A 5 -0.02 9.13 11.36
C ARG A 5 -1.21 9.03 10.42
N ARG A 6 -0.97 8.86 9.11
CA ARG A 6 -2.04 8.59 8.14
C ARG A 6 -2.83 7.34 8.50
N TYR A 7 -2.16 6.24 8.85
CA TYR A 7 -2.85 5.00 9.21
C TYR A 7 -3.58 5.11 10.56
N GLU A 8 -3.08 5.87 11.52
CA GLU A 8 -3.81 6.14 12.77
C GLU A 8 -5.13 6.85 12.51
N VAL A 9 -5.17 7.82 11.60
CA VAL A 9 -6.40 8.52 11.22
C VAL A 9 -7.34 7.60 10.44
N LEU A 10 -6.82 6.83 9.49
CA LEU A 10 -7.61 5.90 8.69
C LEU A 10 -8.19 4.75 9.52
N ALA A 11 -7.47 4.28 10.55
CA ALA A 11 -7.92 3.20 11.43
C ALA A 11 -9.16 3.57 12.27
N ARG A 12 -9.48 4.86 12.38
CA ARG A 12 -10.61 5.39 13.17
C ARG A 12 -11.82 5.75 12.31
N GLN A 13 -11.78 5.51 11.01
CA GLN A 13 -12.91 5.80 10.13
C GLN A 13 -14.00 4.75 10.30
N GLU A 14 -15.26 5.17 10.33
CA GLU A 14 -16.43 4.30 10.31
C GLU A 14 -16.67 3.77 8.89
N ALA A 15 -15.78 2.90 8.45
CA ALA A 15 -15.84 2.24 7.14
C ALA A 15 -15.44 0.77 7.29
N GLU A 16 -15.98 -0.09 6.42
CA GLU A 16 -15.55 -1.48 6.33
C GLU A 16 -14.22 -1.60 5.57
N TRP A 17 -14.02 -0.76 4.55
CA TRP A 17 -12.88 -0.80 3.63
C TRP A 17 -12.25 0.58 3.45
N VAL A 18 -10.92 0.62 3.41
CA VAL A 18 -10.14 1.79 2.99
C VAL A 18 -9.26 1.39 1.81
N ALA A 19 -9.54 1.93 0.63
CA ALA A 19 -8.74 1.68 -0.56
C ALA A 19 -7.63 2.73 -0.71
N LEU A 20 -6.39 2.27 -0.92
CA LEU A 20 -5.28 3.15 -1.32
C LEU A 20 -4.82 2.81 -2.73
N ALA A 21 -4.58 3.85 -3.53
CA ALA A 21 -4.16 3.76 -4.92
C ALA A 21 -2.67 3.40 -5.11
N HIS A 22 -2.13 2.51 -4.26
CA HIS A 22 -0.77 2.02 -4.46
C HIS A 22 -0.71 1.14 -5.70
N HIS A 23 0.33 1.31 -6.51
CA HIS A 23 0.52 0.65 -7.78
C HIS A 23 1.81 -0.19 -7.84
N GLN A 24 2.06 -0.84 -8.98
CA GLN A 24 3.20 -1.74 -9.16
C GLN A 24 4.55 -1.06 -8.86
N ASP A 25 4.72 0.19 -9.30
CA ASP A 25 5.97 0.92 -9.06
C ASP A 25 6.21 1.19 -7.56
N ASP A 26 5.15 1.42 -6.75
CA ASP A 26 5.28 1.58 -5.29
C ASP A 26 5.73 0.28 -4.61
N GLN A 27 5.33 -0.87 -5.17
CA GLN A 27 5.79 -2.18 -4.70
C GLN A 27 7.28 -2.34 -4.96
N ALA A 28 7.72 -2.02 -6.18
CA ALA A 28 9.13 -2.07 -6.54
C ALA A 28 9.96 -1.13 -5.65
N GLU A 29 9.51 0.09 -5.43
CA GLU A 29 10.16 1.03 -4.50
C GLU A 29 10.25 0.45 -3.08
N THR A 30 9.16 -0.13 -2.59
CA THR A 30 9.14 -0.75 -1.25
C THR A 30 10.13 -1.90 -1.13
N VAL A 31 10.22 -2.78 -2.13
CA VAL A 31 11.19 -3.88 -2.16
C VAL A 31 12.62 -3.34 -2.17
N LEU A 32 12.92 -2.40 -3.07
CA LEU A 32 14.26 -1.80 -3.18
C LEU A 32 14.68 -1.13 -1.86
N LEU A 33 13.78 -0.38 -1.22
CA LEU A 33 14.05 0.24 0.08
C LEU A 33 14.30 -0.79 1.19
N GLN A 34 13.58 -1.92 1.20
CA GLN A 34 13.80 -2.98 2.18
C GLN A 34 15.12 -3.71 1.93
N LEU A 35 15.46 -3.98 0.67
CA LEU A 35 16.75 -4.53 0.26
C LEU A 35 17.92 -3.64 0.71
N LEU A 36 17.84 -2.34 0.45
CA LEU A 36 18.87 -1.37 0.86
C LEU A 36 19.03 -1.26 2.39
N ARG A 37 17.99 -1.62 3.15
CA ARG A 37 18.03 -1.68 4.62
C ARG A 37 18.53 -3.02 5.16
N GLY A 38 19.00 -3.92 4.29
CA GLY A 38 19.53 -5.23 4.68
C GLY A 38 18.46 -6.25 5.04
N ALA A 39 17.22 -6.08 4.57
CA ALA A 39 16.17 -7.04 4.86
C ALA A 39 16.42 -8.35 4.07
N GLY A 40 16.30 -9.49 4.75
CA GLY A 40 16.41 -10.82 4.12
C GLY A 40 15.18 -11.18 3.28
N LEU A 41 15.07 -12.43 2.83
CA LEU A 41 13.94 -12.95 2.05
C LEU A 41 12.54 -12.56 2.58
N PRO A 42 12.27 -12.55 3.91
CA PRO A 42 10.99 -12.07 4.44
C PRO A 42 10.72 -10.58 4.19
N GLY A 43 11.76 -9.74 4.09
CA GLY A 43 11.65 -8.32 3.74
C GLY A 43 11.55 -8.05 2.24
N LEU A 44 11.57 -9.08 1.40
CA LEU A 44 11.13 -8.97 0.01
C LEU A 44 9.60 -9.00 -0.11
N GLN A 45 8.90 -9.32 0.98
CA GLN A 45 7.47 -9.10 1.05
C GLN A 45 7.25 -7.60 1.07
N ALA A 46 6.78 -7.10 -0.07
CA ALA A 46 6.52 -5.69 -0.30
C ALA A 46 5.27 -5.26 0.51
N MET A 47 4.35 -4.50 -0.08
CA MET A 47 3.08 -4.19 0.58
C MET A 47 2.06 -5.32 0.36
N PRO A 48 1.35 -5.79 1.40
CA PRO A 48 0.28 -6.77 1.22
C PRO A 48 -0.91 -6.15 0.46
N ALA A 49 -1.65 -6.96 -0.29
CA ALA A 49 -2.84 -6.51 -1.02
C ALA A 49 -3.97 -6.04 -0.08
N GLN A 50 -4.07 -6.69 1.08
CA GLN A 50 -5.05 -6.37 2.11
C GLN A 50 -4.45 -6.52 3.51
N ARG A 51 -4.90 -5.70 4.47
CA ARG A 51 -4.62 -5.89 5.91
C ARG A 51 -5.63 -5.11 6.75
N LEU A 52 -5.93 -5.60 7.95
CA LEU A 52 -6.66 -4.81 8.96
C LEU A 52 -5.81 -3.62 9.44
N LEU A 53 -6.44 -2.46 9.64
CA LEU A 53 -5.79 -1.27 10.21
C LEU A 53 -5.77 -1.27 11.74
N ALA A 54 -6.78 -1.87 12.36
CA ALA A 54 -6.90 -2.13 13.80
C ALA A 54 -7.79 -3.37 14.00
N PRO A 55 -7.82 -4.01 15.19
CA PRO A 55 -8.63 -5.22 15.43
C PRO A 55 -10.11 -5.07 15.06
N GLU A 56 -10.69 -3.90 15.32
CA GLU A 56 -12.08 -3.54 14.98
C GLU A 56 -12.15 -2.42 13.93
N GLY A 57 -11.04 -2.17 13.21
CA GLY A 57 -10.94 -1.08 12.23
C GLY A 57 -11.14 -1.55 10.78
N PRO A 58 -11.21 -0.60 9.83
CA PRO A 58 -11.36 -0.91 8.42
C PRO A 58 -10.27 -1.83 7.89
N CYS A 59 -10.64 -2.66 6.91
CA CYS A 59 -9.67 -3.38 6.09
C CYS A 59 -9.07 -2.45 5.04
N LEU A 60 -7.74 -2.28 5.08
CA LEU A 60 -6.99 -1.55 4.06
C LEU A 60 -6.75 -2.44 2.85
N VAL A 61 -7.25 -2.02 1.68
CA VAL A 61 -7.04 -2.70 0.40
C VAL A 61 -6.24 -1.86 -0.58
N ARG A 62 -5.52 -2.54 -1.49
CA ARG A 62 -4.72 -1.93 -2.55
C ARG A 62 -5.02 -2.59 -3.89
N PRO A 63 -6.13 -2.23 -4.56
CA PRO A 63 -6.55 -2.92 -5.79
C PRO A 63 -5.57 -2.76 -6.97
N LEU A 64 -4.78 -1.68 -6.96
CA LEU A 64 -3.95 -1.28 -8.11
C LEU A 64 -2.53 -1.85 -8.07
N LEU A 65 -2.18 -2.72 -7.12
CA LEU A 65 -0.79 -3.21 -6.96
C LEU A 65 -0.22 -3.92 -8.18
N GLY A 66 -1.07 -4.55 -8.99
CA GLY A 66 -0.68 -5.20 -10.25
C GLY A 66 -0.66 -4.27 -11.47
N VAL A 67 -1.03 -2.99 -11.29
CA VAL A 67 -1.16 -2.01 -12.37
C VAL A 67 0.07 -1.11 -12.36
N SER A 68 0.72 -0.92 -13.50
CA SER A 68 1.87 -0.01 -13.60
C SER A 68 1.42 1.45 -13.60
N ARG A 69 2.31 2.34 -13.14
CA ARG A 69 2.07 3.79 -13.22
C ARG A 69 1.78 4.25 -14.66
N ALA A 70 2.42 3.64 -15.66
CA ALA A 70 2.19 3.94 -17.06
C ALA A 70 0.75 3.61 -17.51
N VAL A 71 0.17 2.49 -17.04
CA VAL A 71 -1.22 2.14 -17.32
C VAL A 71 -2.17 3.15 -16.66
N LEU A 72 -1.92 3.50 -15.39
CA LEU A 72 -2.72 4.49 -14.66
C LEU A 72 -2.67 5.87 -15.31
N HIS A 73 -1.50 6.29 -15.78
CA HIS A 73 -1.34 7.55 -16.48
C HIS A 73 -2.16 7.57 -17.77
N ARG A 74 -2.06 6.51 -18.59
CA ARG A 74 -2.89 6.38 -19.81
C ARG A 74 -4.39 6.41 -19.51
N TYR A 75 -4.83 5.75 -18.43
CA TYR A 75 -6.23 5.76 -18.02
C TYR A 75 -6.70 7.16 -17.60
N ALA A 76 -5.86 7.93 -16.89
CA ALA A 76 -6.24 9.24 -16.35
C ALA A 76 -6.27 10.38 -17.39
N VAL A 77 -5.57 10.21 -18.53
CA VAL A 77 -5.51 11.21 -19.61
C VAL A 77 -6.38 10.83 -20.82
N ALA A 78 -7.05 9.68 -20.77
CA ALA A 78 -8.06 9.26 -21.73
C ALA A 78 -9.40 9.90 -21.40
#